data_AF-A0A8S3QK23-F1
#
_entry.id   AF-A0A8S3QK23-F1
#
_cell.length_a   1.000
_cell.length_b   1.000
_cell.length_c   1.000
_cell.angle_alpha   90.00
_cell.angle_beta   90.00
_cell.angle_gamma   90.00
#
_symmetry.space_group_name_H-M   'P 1'
#
loop_
_entity.id
_entity.type
_entity.pdbx_description
1 polymer ?
#
loop_
_entity_poly.entity_id
_entity_poly.type
_entity_poly.pdbx_seq_one_letter_code
_entity_poly.pdbx_strand_id
1 'polypeptide(L)'
;MASILLRLTLSDGDFHYARATYAITLGLYIVNFMQFFLVSKTIGPKVIMLGKLIYDIIFFVLLFVVFVFSFGVIYHANMYPNNVCPSPNNSTNTTRSAYGLLKNIIYMPYWQLYGQLDLETFEGDKTEEIQGTVVSGPEVSEINLVLLAIYMVLMQTILINFLIAMFSHTFNKFQENNELVWKFHRFSLVQEYYDRCLLVPPLIIINHIKRAFFYILYKCCDSKTNQVNVFRIEIKGKEKKRLDLLEKDAVKSYLNSSIRLRRSRAKTISSDDGSLEDRYKHDAELSLQEQVEVVTADVGQIQNHLKEITQNIKDIKAYKQKILLVELPRGVQSGTHVPDEVTMFE
;
A
#
# COMPACT_ATOMS: atom_id res chain seq x y z
N MET A 1 1.64 -23.19 -6.51
CA MET A 1 0.84 -24.28 -5.88
C MET A 1 -0.30 -24.73 -6.78
N ALA A 2 -1.20 -23.83 -7.21
CA ALA A 2 -2.30 -24.19 -8.10
C ALA A 2 -1.85 -24.89 -9.41
N SER A 3 -0.82 -24.40 -10.09
CA SER A 3 -0.26 -25.00 -11.31
C SER A 3 0.36 -26.40 -11.11
N ILE A 4 0.95 -26.65 -9.93
CA ILE A 4 1.52 -27.95 -9.55
C ILE A 4 0.41 -28.95 -9.22
N LEU A 5 -0.62 -28.50 -8.52
CA LEU A 5 -1.82 -29.30 -8.26
C LEU A 5 -2.52 -29.66 -9.57
N LEU A 6 -2.71 -28.69 -10.47
CA LEU A 6 -3.30 -28.89 -11.81
C LEU A 6 -2.52 -29.94 -12.63
N ARG A 7 -1.19 -30.01 -12.45
CA ARG A 7 -0.35 -31.02 -13.12
C ARG A 7 -0.48 -32.42 -12.51
N LEU A 8 -0.79 -32.54 -11.22
CA LEU A 8 -0.93 -33.83 -10.53
C LEU A 8 -2.35 -34.39 -10.63
N THR A 9 -3.36 -33.54 -10.85
CA THR A 9 -4.77 -33.94 -10.84
C THR A 9 -5.38 -34.19 -12.21
N LEU A 10 -4.79 -33.71 -13.32
CA LEU A 10 -5.35 -33.91 -14.66
C LEU A 10 -4.63 -34.99 -15.46
N SER A 11 -5.44 -35.85 -16.09
CA SER A 11 -5.04 -36.87 -17.06
C SER A 11 -4.67 -36.24 -18.41
N ASP A 12 -3.99 -36.99 -19.28
CA ASP A 12 -3.23 -36.53 -20.47
C ASP A 12 -3.94 -35.55 -21.43
N GLY A 13 -5.28 -35.47 -21.43
CA GLY A 13 -6.07 -34.61 -22.32
C GLY A 13 -6.03 -33.11 -22.02
N ASP A 14 -5.88 -32.71 -20.76
CA ASP A 14 -5.98 -31.28 -20.35
C ASP A 14 -4.62 -30.64 -20.01
N PHE A 15 -3.54 -31.29 -20.43
CA PHE A 15 -2.16 -30.85 -20.17
C PHE A 15 -1.87 -29.43 -20.70
N HIS A 16 -2.60 -28.98 -21.74
CA HIS A 16 -2.47 -27.64 -22.28
C HIS A 16 -2.73 -26.54 -21.24
N TYR A 17 -3.75 -26.70 -20.39
CA TYR A 17 -4.08 -25.73 -19.34
C TYR A 17 -3.00 -25.69 -18.26
N ALA A 18 -2.44 -26.85 -17.89
CA ALA A 18 -1.31 -26.91 -16.97
C ALA A 18 -0.10 -26.14 -17.53
N ARG A 19 0.27 -26.37 -18.80
CA ARG A 19 1.36 -25.65 -19.46
C ARG A 19 1.11 -24.13 -19.51
N ALA A 20 -0.10 -23.70 -19.84
CA ALA A 20 -0.47 -22.29 -19.88
C ALA A 20 -0.35 -21.63 -18.49
N THR A 21 -0.84 -22.30 -17.43
CA THR A 21 -0.72 -21.77 -16.06
C THR A 21 0.74 -21.71 -15.59
N TYR A 22 1.61 -22.64 -16.00
CA TYR A 22 3.05 -22.55 -15.72
C TYR A 22 3.69 -21.34 -16.41
N ALA A 23 3.36 -21.07 -17.68
CA ALA A 23 3.89 -19.92 -18.40
C ALA A 23 3.47 -18.59 -17.73
N ILE A 24 2.20 -18.47 -17.34
CA ILE A 24 1.71 -17.30 -16.60
C ILE A 24 2.42 -17.17 -15.25
N THR A 25 2.53 -18.28 -14.52
CA THR A 25 3.21 -18.30 -13.21
C THR A 25 4.66 -17.85 -13.35
N LEU A 26 5.38 -18.29 -14.39
CA LEU A 26 6.75 -17.86 -14.68
C LEU A 26 6.81 -16.35 -14.95
N GLY A 27 5.88 -15.82 -15.75
CA GLY A 27 5.78 -14.37 -15.99
C GLY A 27 5.58 -13.58 -14.70
N LEU A 28 4.69 -14.03 -13.81
CA LEU A 28 4.48 -13.40 -12.50
C LEU A 28 5.72 -13.48 -11.60
N TYR A 29 6.46 -14.59 -11.64
CA TYR A 29 7.74 -14.68 -10.91
C TYR A 29 8.79 -13.71 -11.43
N ILE A 30 8.84 -13.45 -12.74
CA ILE A 30 9.75 -12.45 -13.33
C ILE A 30 9.36 -11.03 -12.87
N VAL A 31 8.06 -10.70 -12.82
CA VAL A 31 7.61 -9.41 -12.27
C VAL A 31 7.97 -9.30 -10.79
N ASN A 32 7.78 -10.37 -10.02
CA ASN A 32 8.19 -10.39 -8.61
C ASN A 32 9.71 -10.31 -8.44
N PHE A 33 10.51 -10.82 -9.37
CA PHE A 33 11.96 -10.67 -9.35
C PHE A 33 12.39 -9.20 -9.40
N MET A 34 11.56 -8.31 -9.97
CA MET A 34 11.79 -6.86 -9.90
C MET A 34 11.96 -6.36 -8.45
N GLN A 35 11.39 -7.06 -7.46
CA GLN A 35 11.54 -6.71 -6.05
C GLN A 35 13.00 -6.75 -5.58
N PHE A 36 13.84 -7.59 -6.19
CA PHE A 36 15.28 -7.62 -5.89
C PHE A 36 15.96 -6.28 -6.19
N PHE A 37 15.53 -5.59 -7.25
CA PHE A 37 16.08 -4.28 -7.62
C PHE A 37 15.74 -3.17 -6.60
N LEU A 38 14.78 -3.37 -5.68
CA LEU A 38 14.48 -2.40 -4.61
C LEU A 38 15.66 -2.20 -3.65
N VAL A 39 16.54 -3.19 -3.53
CA VAL A 39 17.72 -3.12 -2.63
C VAL A 39 18.75 -2.10 -3.14
N SER A 40 18.83 -1.90 -4.45
CA SER A 40 19.77 -0.97 -5.06
C SER A 40 19.43 0.48 -4.71
N LYS A 41 20.45 1.27 -4.36
CA LYS A 41 20.31 2.71 -4.05
C LYS A 41 19.87 3.54 -5.26
N THR A 42 20.24 3.14 -6.47
CA THR A 42 19.97 3.91 -7.70
C THR A 42 18.69 3.46 -8.41
N ILE A 43 18.37 2.17 -8.33
CA ILE A 43 17.24 1.56 -9.04
C ILE A 43 15.99 1.46 -8.14
N GLY A 44 16.17 1.21 -6.84
CA GLY A 44 15.07 0.96 -5.92
C GLY A 44 14.04 2.10 -5.83
N PRO A 45 14.44 3.37 -5.65
CA PRO A 45 13.50 4.50 -5.66
C PRO A 45 12.69 4.58 -6.96
N LYS A 46 13.29 4.26 -8.12
CA LYS A 46 12.62 4.30 -9.42
C LYS A 46 11.58 3.18 -9.56
N VAL A 47 11.88 1.98 -9.06
CA VAL A 47 10.97 0.84 -9.07
C VAL A 47 9.76 1.07 -8.15
N ILE A 48 9.98 1.63 -6.96
CA ILE A 48 8.89 1.98 -6.04
C ILE A 48 7.94 3.00 -6.69
N MET A 49 8.50 3.98 -7.38
CA MET A 49 7.73 4.97 -8.11
C MET A 49 6.92 4.34 -9.26
N LEU A 50 7.51 3.43 -10.04
CA LEU A 50 6.82 2.71 -11.11
C LEU A 50 5.62 1.91 -10.57
N GLY A 51 5.77 1.27 -9.41
CA GLY A 51 4.67 0.55 -8.76
C GLY A 51 3.48 1.46 -8.40
N LYS A 52 3.74 2.72 -8.04
CA LYS A 52 2.67 3.70 -7.77
C LYS A 52 2.01 4.21 -9.05
N LEU A 53 2.76 4.33 -10.14
CA LEU A 53 2.25 4.72 -11.46
C LEU A 53 1.27 3.69 -12.04
N ILE A 54 1.31 2.43 -11.59
CA ILE A 54 0.34 1.39 -12.00
C ILE A 54 -1.10 1.81 -11.65
N TYR A 55 -1.33 2.51 -10.53
CA TYR A 55 -2.67 2.97 -10.17
C TYR A 55 -3.23 4.00 -11.16
N ASP A 56 -2.38 4.90 -11.64
CA ASP A 56 -2.76 5.88 -12.65
C ASP A 56 -3.02 5.20 -14.00
N ILE A 57 -2.22 4.18 -14.34
CA ILE A 57 -2.41 3.36 -15.55
C ILE A 57 -3.75 2.61 -15.49
N ILE A 58 -4.15 2.07 -14.33
CA ILE A 58 -5.44 1.37 -14.20
C ILE A 58 -6.61 2.32 -14.48
N PHE A 59 -6.58 3.53 -13.92
CA PHE A 59 -7.59 4.55 -14.21
C PHE A 59 -7.62 4.93 -15.69
N PHE A 60 -6.44 5.09 -16.30
CA PHE A 60 -6.31 5.37 -17.71
C PHE A 60 -6.88 4.25 -18.60
N VAL A 61 -6.59 2.98 -18.28
CA VAL A 61 -7.13 1.82 -19.01
C VAL A 61 -8.65 1.77 -18.93
N LEU A 62 -9.26 2.18 -17.81
CA LEU A 62 -10.72 2.25 -17.69
C LEU A 62 -11.31 3.28 -18.66
N LEU A 63 -10.71 4.48 -18.74
CA LEU A 63 -11.10 5.49 -19.73
C LEU A 63 -10.95 4.94 -21.16
N PHE A 64 -9.82 4.30 -21.44
CA PHE A 64 -9.51 3.72 -22.74
C PHE A 64 -10.55 2.68 -23.21
N VAL A 65 -10.96 1.77 -22.31
CA VAL A 65 -11.97 0.75 -22.62
C VAL A 65 -13.30 1.39 -23.03
N VAL A 66 -13.71 2.50 -22.41
CA VAL A 66 -14.94 3.22 -22.79
C VAL A 66 -14.85 3.76 -24.22
N PHE A 67 -13.73 4.38 -24.59
CA PHE A 67 -13.53 4.89 -25.96
C PHE A 67 -13.49 3.78 -27.01
N VAL A 68 -12.77 2.69 -26.74
CA VAL A 68 -12.73 1.51 -27.62
C VAL A 68 -14.12 0.92 -27.80
N PHE A 69 -14.88 0.79 -26.72
CA PHE A 69 -16.24 0.27 -26.76
C PHE A 69 -17.17 1.17 -27.58
N SER A 70 -17.13 2.49 -27.36
CA SER A 70 -17.95 3.45 -28.12
C SER A 70 -17.68 3.39 -29.61
N PHE A 71 -16.41 3.43 -30.03
CA PHE A 71 -16.06 3.33 -31.45
C PHE A 71 -16.38 1.94 -32.01
N GLY A 72 -16.11 0.87 -31.27
CA GLY A 72 -16.40 -0.49 -31.70
C GLY A 72 -17.87 -0.74 -32.01
N VAL A 73 -18.77 -0.14 -31.23
CA VAL A 73 -20.22 -0.22 -31.50
C VAL A 73 -20.57 0.50 -32.80
N ILE A 74 -20.03 1.70 -33.02
CA ILE A 74 -20.27 2.49 -34.25
C ILE A 74 -19.71 1.76 -35.48
N TYR A 75 -18.48 1.26 -35.36
CA TYR A 75 -17.78 0.53 -36.40
C TYR A 75 -18.53 -0.75 -36.79
N HIS A 76 -18.92 -1.57 -35.81
CA HIS A 76 -19.66 -2.80 -36.07
C HIS A 76 -21.06 -2.52 -36.62
N ALA A 77 -21.73 -1.44 -36.19
CA ALA A 77 -23.04 -1.05 -36.70
C ALA A 77 -23.00 -0.63 -38.18
N ASN A 78 -21.93 0.06 -38.61
CA ASN A 78 -21.81 0.52 -39.99
C ASN A 78 -21.25 -0.55 -40.94
N MET A 79 -20.46 -1.51 -40.44
CA MET A 79 -19.81 -2.53 -41.27
C MET A 79 -20.73 -3.74 -41.56
N TYR A 80 -21.61 -4.10 -40.61
CA TYR A 80 -22.46 -5.30 -40.71
C TYR A 80 -23.94 -4.97 -40.50
N PRO A 81 -24.64 -4.41 -41.50
CA PRO A 81 -26.08 -4.29 -41.44
C PRO A 81 -26.71 -5.71 -41.35
N ASN A 82 -27.61 -5.92 -40.38
CA ASN A 82 -28.38 -7.16 -40.16
C ASN A 82 -27.71 -8.35 -39.44
N ASN A 83 -26.58 -8.15 -38.74
CA ASN A 83 -26.02 -9.13 -37.78
C ASN A 83 -25.65 -10.51 -38.35
N VAL A 84 -25.45 -10.67 -39.67
CA VAL A 84 -24.99 -11.94 -40.25
C VAL A 84 -23.50 -12.10 -39.91
N CYS A 85 -23.23 -12.79 -38.80
CA CYS A 85 -21.88 -13.14 -38.40
C CYS A 85 -21.50 -14.45 -39.11
N PRO A 86 -20.42 -14.49 -39.92
CA PRO A 86 -19.87 -15.75 -40.39
C PRO A 86 -19.21 -16.44 -39.18
N SER A 87 -19.90 -17.41 -38.57
CA SER A 87 -19.26 -18.29 -37.59
C SER A 87 -18.51 -19.40 -38.35
N PRO A 88 -17.19 -19.59 -38.15
CA PRO A 88 -16.38 -20.51 -38.97
C PRO A 88 -16.64 -22.00 -38.73
N ASN A 89 -17.61 -22.36 -37.89
CA ASN A 89 -17.84 -23.72 -37.45
C ASN A 89 -19.33 -24.01 -37.20
N ASN A 90 -19.90 -24.66 -38.21
CA ASN A 90 -21.15 -25.41 -38.24
C ASN A 90 -22.47 -24.60 -38.24
N SER A 91 -23.16 -24.84 -39.35
CA SER A 91 -24.50 -24.43 -39.74
C SER A 91 -25.61 -24.74 -38.72
N THR A 92 -26.63 -23.86 -38.74
CA THR A 92 -28.01 -24.05 -38.25
C THR A 92 -28.28 -24.13 -36.75
N ASN A 93 -27.59 -23.36 -35.91
CA ASN A 93 -28.14 -22.90 -34.64
C ASN A 93 -27.77 -21.43 -34.44
N THR A 94 -28.67 -20.52 -34.82
CA THR A 94 -28.57 -19.07 -34.60
C THR A 94 -28.70 -18.75 -33.11
N THR A 95 -27.72 -19.15 -32.31
CA THR A 95 -27.58 -18.63 -30.94
C THR A 95 -26.79 -17.33 -31.09
N ARG A 96 -27.53 -16.21 -31.15
CA ARG A 96 -26.99 -14.86 -31.11
C ARG A 96 -26.28 -14.65 -29.77
N SER A 97 -25.06 -15.16 -29.65
CA SER A 97 -24.30 -15.07 -28.41
C SER A 97 -23.80 -13.64 -28.26
N ALA A 98 -24.37 -12.91 -27.29
CA ALA A 98 -23.95 -11.57 -26.94
C ALA A 98 -22.43 -11.48 -26.67
N TYR A 99 -21.83 -12.57 -26.20
CA TYR A 99 -20.39 -12.69 -25.97
C TYR A 99 -19.56 -12.62 -27.26
N GLY A 100 -19.99 -13.29 -28.33
CA GLY A 100 -19.30 -13.25 -29.62
C GLY A 100 -19.36 -11.86 -30.26
N LEU A 101 -20.52 -11.21 -30.19
CA LEU A 101 -20.72 -9.84 -30.65
C LEU A 101 -19.85 -8.85 -29.86
N LEU A 102 -19.89 -8.94 -28.52
CA LEU A 102 -19.10 -8.09 -27.64
C LEU A 102 -17.60 -8.27 -27.86
N LYS A 103 -17.16 -9.52 -28.07
CA LYS A 103 -15.76 -9.83 -28.39
C LYS A 103 -15.34 -9.13 -29.68
N ASN A 104 -16.14 -9.20 -30.74
CA ASN A 104 -15.81 -8.56 -32.02
C ASN A 104 -15.80 -7.04 -31.92
N ILE A 105 -16.76 -6.45 -31.20
CA ILE A 105 -16.86 -5.00 -30.95
C ILE A 105 -15.61 -4.45 -30.25
N ILE A 106 -15.02 -5.20 -29.30
CA ILE A 106 -13.85 -4.74 -28.55
C ILE A 106 -12.54 -5.13 -29.25
N TYR A 107 -12.48 -6.33 -29.81
CA TYR A 107 -11.24 -6.90 -30.36
C TYR A 107 -10.78 -6.15 -31.62
N MET A 108 -11.68 -5.90 -32.58
CA MET A 108 -11.33 -5.26 -33.85
C MET A 108 -10.71 -3.86 -33.64
N PRO A 109 -11.34 -2.90 -32.92
CA PRO A 109 -10.76 -1.58 -32.72
C PRO A 109 -9.50 -1.58 -31.86
N TYR A 110 -9.38 -2.54 -30.92
CA TYR A 110 -8.19 -2.66 -30.09
C TYR A 110 -6.94 -2.97 -30.92
N TRP A 111 -7.02 -3.89 -31.90
CA TRP A 111 -5.87 -4.21 -32.76
C TRP A 111 -5.59 -3.13 -33.79
N GLN A 112 -6.63 -2.44 -34.28
CA GLN A 112 -6.48 -1.29 -35.17
C GLN A 112 -5.60 -0.21 -34.55
N LEU A 113 -5.73 0.05 -33.25
CA LEU A 113 -4.87 1.00 -32.52
C LEU A 113 -3.36 0.68 -32.61
N TYR A 114 -2.99 -0.60 -32.66
CA TYR A 114 -1.60 -1.03 -32.80
C TYR A 114 -1.12 -1.05 -34.26
N GLY A 115 -1.96 -0.60 -35.21
CA GLY A 115 -1.62 -0.51 -36.62
C GLY A 115 -1.99 -1.76 -37.45
N GLN A 116 -2.70 -2.73 -36.87
CA GLN A 116 -3.27 -3.85 -37.63
C GLN A 116 -4.55 -3.36 -38.33
N LEU A 117 -4.39 -2.75 -39.51
CA LEU A 117 -5.49 -2.25 -40.32
C LEU A 117 -5.75 -3.28 -41.44
N ASP A 118 -6.82 -4.05 -41.33
CA ASP A 118 -7.23 -5.00 -42.38
C ASP A 118 -7.90 -4.25 -43.54
N LEU A 119 -7.11 -3.44 -44.25
CA LEU A 119 -7.55 -2.51 -45.29
C LEU A 119 -8.28 -3.20 -46.45
N GLU A 120 -7.90 -4.44 -46.75
CA GLU A 120 -8.54 -5.31 -47.74
C GLU A 120 -10.04 -5.50 -47.48
N THR A 121 -10.48 -5.41 -46.22
CA THR A 121 -11.88 -5.56 -45.86
C THR A 121 -12.70 -4.32 -46.21
N PHE A 122 -12.06 -3.16 -46.36
CA PHE A 122 -12.68 -1.91 -46.83
C PHE A 122 -12.58 -1.71 -48.34
N GLU A 123 -11.86 -2.56 -49.07
CA GLU A 123 -11.78 -2.49 -50.54
C GLU A 123 -12.81 -3.40 -51.23
N GLY A 124 -13.60 -4.15 -50.45
CA GLY A 124 -14.85 -4.76 -50.93
C GLY A 124 -14.73 -6.05 -51.72
N ASP A 125 -13.56 -6.71 -51.75
CA ASP A 125 -13.31 -7.81 -52.68
C ASP A 125 -13.60 -9.22 -52.13
N LYS A 126 -14.38 -9.35 -51.05
CA LYS A 126 -14.69 -10.66 -50.44
C LYS A 126 -16.18 -10.96 -50.45
N THR A 127 -16.70 -11.26 -51.64
CA THR A 127 -17.88 -12.14 -51.78
C THR A 127 -17.36 -13.58 -51.78
N GLU A 128 -17.09 -14.14 -50.59
CA GLU A 128 -16.77 -15.57 -50.52
C GLU A 128 -18.08 -16.37 -50.57
N GLU A 129 -18.32 -17.05 -51.71
CA GLU A 129 -19.36 -18.08 -51.82
C GLU A 129 -18.98 -19.30 -50.96
N ILE A 130 -19.37 -19.28 -49.69
CA ILE A 130 -19.33 -20.47 -48.85
C ILE A 130 -20.68 -21.18 -48.97
N GLN A 131 -20.69 -22.28 -49.73
CA GLN A 131 -21.75 -23.31 -49.75
C GLN A 131 -23.20 -22.77 -49.92
N GLY A 132 -23.45 -21.97 -50.96
CA GLY A 132 -24.81 -21.65 -51.40
C GLY A 132 -25.59 -20.66 -50.51
N THR A 133 -24.99 -20.14 -49.45
CA THR A 133 -25.50 -18.96 -48.73
C THR A 133 -24.69 -17.75 -49.13
N VAL A 134 -25.32 -16.79 -49.82
CA VAL A 134 -24.73 -15.47 -50.09
C VAL A 134 -24.60 -14.75 -48.75
N VAL A 135 -23.41 -14.79 -48.15
CA VAL A 135 -23.07 -13.93 -47.03
C VAL A 135 -22.77 -12.58 -47.62
N SER A 136 -23.69 -11.62 -47.45
CA SER A 136 -23.44 -10.24 -47.84
C SER A 136 -22.14 -9.76 -47.19
N GLY A 137 -21.15 -9.45 -48.01
CA GLY A 137 -19.90 -8.85 -47.56
C GLY A 137 -20.17 -7.52 -46.83
N PRO A 138 -19.21 -7.03 -46.03
CA PRO A 138 -19.36 -5.75 -45.35
C PRO A 138 -19.64 -4.65 -46.37
N GLU A 139 -20.64 -3.81 -46.10
CA GLU A 139 -20.97 -2.71 -47.00
C GLU A 139 -19.79 -1.73 -47.01
N VAL A 140 -19.22 -1.58 -48.20
CA VAL A 140 -18.06 -0.72 -48.44
C VAL A 140 -18.54 0.72 -48.41
N SER A 141 -18.41 1.38 -47.26
CA SER A 141 -18.63 2.82 -47.15
C SER A 141 -17.29 3.53 -46.97
N GLU A 142 -17.00 4.51 -47.83
CA GLU A 142 -15.86 5.43 -47.68
C GLU A 142 -15.87 6.11 -46.30
N ILE A 143 -17.06 6.23 -45.71
CA ILE A 143 -17.31 6.73 -44.35
C ILE A 143 -16.57 5.90 -43.30
N ASN A 144 -16.49 4.57 -43.44
CA ASN A 144 -15.77 3.70 -42.49
C ASN A 144 -14.26 3.98 -42.49
N LEU A 145 -13.68 4.23 -43.65
CA LEU A 145 -12.25 4.54 -43.78
C LEU A 145 -11.93 5.90 -43.13
N VAL A 146 -12.76 6.91 -43.38
CA VAL A 146 -12.63 8.23 -42.75
C VAL A 146 -12.83 8.15 -41.24
N LEU A 147 -13.83 7.40 -40.79
CA LEU A 147 -14.12 7.19 -39.37
C LEU A 147 -12.95 6.49 -38.65
N LEU A 148 -12.35 5.48 -39.29
CA LEU A 148 -11.15 4.79 -38.81
C LEU A 148 -9.95 5.75 -38.73
N ALA A 149 -9.72 6.58 -39.76
CA ALA A 149 -8.62 7.54 -39.76
C ALA A 149 -8.77 8.57 -38.62
N ILE A 150 -9.98 9.12 -38.43
CA ILE A 150 -10.29 10.04 -37.33
C ILE A 150 -10.07 9.34 -35.98
N TYR A 151 -10.53 8.10 -35.83
CA TYR A 151 -10.34 7.31 -34.62
C TYR A 151 -8.86 7.08 -34.30
N MET A 152 -8.05 6.67 -35.28
CA MET A 152 -6.62 6.45 -35.09
C MET A 152 -5.91 7.72 -34.61
N VAL A 153 -6.22 8.87 -35.20
CA VAL A 153 -5.64 10.16 -34.79
C VAL A 153 -6.09 10.55 -33.39
N LEU A 154 -7.40 10.47 -33.11
CA LEU A 154 -7.95 10.82 -31.80
C LEU A 154 -7.41 9.91 -30.71
N MET A 155 -7.44 8.60 -30.92
CA MET A 155 -6.95 7.63 -29.94
C MET A 155 -5.47 7.76 -29.71
N GLN A 156 -4.64 7.92 -30.74
CA GLN A 156 -3.21 8.09 -30.56
C GLN A 156 -2.86 9.38 -29.80
N THR A 157 -3.56 10.47 -30.13
CA THR A 157 -3.39 11.78 -29.48
C THR A 157 -3.86 11.72 -28.02
N ILE A 158 -5.01 11.10 -27.74
CA ILE A 158 -5.53 10.95 -26.38
C ILE A 158 -4.64 9.99 -25.58
N LEU A 159 -4.31 8.83 -26.15
CA LEU A 159 -3.56 7.75 -25.49
C LEU A 159 -2.19 8.22 -25.04
N ILE A 160 -1.37 8.71 -25.96
CA ILE A 160 0.02 9.04 -25.64
C ILE A 160 0.09 10.33 -24.84
N ASN A 161 -0.64 11.39 -25.24
CA ASN A 161 -0.48 12.69 -24.58
C ASN A 161 -1.03 12.68 -23.16
N PHE A 162 -2.18 12.03 -22.93
CA PHE A 162 -2.74 11.94 -21.58
C PHE A 162 -1.91 11.02 -20.68
N LEU A 163 -1.44 9.88 -21.21
CA LEU A 163 -0.60 8.97 -20.43
C LEU A 163 0.74 9.61 -20.04
N ILE A 164 1.40 10.32 -20.97
CA ILE A 164 2.63 11.04 -20.67
C ILE A 164 2.38 12.16 -19.65
N ALA A 165 1.29 12.92 -19.79
CA ALA A 165 0.97 14.00 -18.86
C ALA A 165 0.74 13.48 -17.43
N MET A 166 -0.04 12.42 -17.27
CA MET A 166 -0.29 11.77 -15.97
C MET A 166 0.99 11.17 -15.39
N PHE A 167 1.77 10.47 -16.22
CA PHE A 167 3.05 9.90 -15.79
C PHE A 167 4.01 10.99 -15.31
N SER A 168 4.13 12.08 -16.06
CA SER A 168 4.99 13.22 -15.71
C SER A 168 4.55 13.89 -14.40
N HIS A 169 3.24 14.16 -14.25
CA HIS A 169 2.70 14.76 -13.04
C HIS A 169 2.98 13.88 -11.81
N THR A 170 2.67 12.58 -11.89
CA THR A 170 2.87 11.65 -10.77
C THR A 170 4.35 11.40 -10.51
N PHE A 171 5.18 11.31 -11.55
CA PHE A 171 6.63 11.20 -11.43
C PHE A 171 7.21 12.40 -10.68
N ASN A 172 6.87 13.62 -11.08
CA ASN A 172 7.37 14.83 -10.42
C ASN A 172 6.91 14.90 -8.95
N LYS A 173 5.62 14.63 -8.68
CA LYS A 173 5.07 14.60 -7.31
C LYS A 173 5.78 13.58 -6.41
N PHE A 174 6.09 12.38 -6.93
CA PHE A 174 6.77 11.37 -6.15
C PHE A 174 8.28 11.57 -6.04
N GLN A 175 8.90 12.29 -6.98
CA GLN A 175 10.34 12.53 -6.97
C GLN A 175 10.78 13.32 -5.73
N GLU A 176 9.98 14.29 -5.30
CA GLU A 176 10.26 15.14 -4.12
C GLU A 176 10.39 14.35 -2.81
N ASN A 177 9.68 13.21 -2.68
CA ASN A 177 9.65 12.40 -1.45
C ASN A 177 10.26 10.99 -1.62
N ASN A 178 10.83 10.70 -2.79
CA ASN A 178 11.21 9.32 -3.14
C ASN A 178 12.29 8.76 -2.21
N GLU A 179 13.27 9.58 -1.82
CA GLU A 179 14.36 9.12 -0.96
C GLU A 179 13.87 8.69 0.43
N LEU A 180 12.91 9.41 1.01
CA LEU A 180 12.34 9.09 2.32
C LEU A 180 11.51 7.81 2.26
N VAL A 181 10.66 7.67 1.24
CA VAL A 181 9.86 6.47 1.01
C VAL A 181 10.75 5.25 0.78
N TRP A 182 11.82 5.39 -0.02
CA TRP A 182 12.77 4.32 -0.25
C TRP A 182 13.53 3.93 1.03
N LYS A 183 13.97 4.91 1.85
CA LYS A 183 14.60 4.64 3.14
C LYS A 183 13.70 3.84 4.08
N PHE A 184 12.40 4.15 4.11
CA PHE A 184 11.40 3.40 4.87
C PHE A 184 11.26 1.96 4.37
N HIS A 185 11.04 1.76 3.07
CA HIS A 185 10.95 0.42 2.48
C HIS A 185 12.23 -0.39 2.66
N ARG A 186 13.40 0.24 2.55
CA ARG A 186 14.70 -0.38 2.78
C ARG A 186 14.84 -0.87 4.21
N PHE A 187 14.37 -0.10 5.20
CA PHE A 187 14.39 -0.55 6.59
C PHE A 187 13.56 -1.81 6.78
N SER A 188 12.34 -1.86 6.25
CA SER A 188 11.49 -3.07 6.31
C SER A 188 12.15 -4.27 5.63
N LEU A 189 12.80 -4.07 4.48
CA LEU A 189 13.56 -5.13 3.81
C LEU A 189 14.72 -5.61 4.69
N VAL A 190 15.52 -4.72 5.25
CA VAL A 190 16.64 -5.09 6.12
C VAL A 190 16.16 -5.88 7.34
N GLN A 191 15.04 -5.47 7.95
CA GLN A 191 14.43 -6.20 9.05
C GLN A 191 14.00 -7.61 8.63
N GLU A 192 13.35 -7.75 7.47
CA GLU A 192 12.93 -9.07 6.96
C GLU A 192 14.13 -9.98 6.65
N TYR A 193 15.17 -9.45 5.99
CA TYR A 193 16.38 -10.22 5.67
C TYR A 193 17.19 -10.61 6.92
N TYR A 194 17.10 -9.84 7.99
CA TYR A 194 17.75 -10.15 9.25
C TYR A 194 17.17 -11.40 9.93
N ASP A 195 15.84 -11.53 9.94
CA ASP A 195 15.14 -12.68 10.53
C ASP A 195 15.25 -13.95 9.66
N ARG A 196 15.69 -13.81 8.41
CA ARG A 196 15.88 -14.91 7.47
C ARG A 196 17.18 -15.66 7.77
N CYS A 197 17.17 -16.92 7.39
CA CYS A 197 18.30 -17.83 7.61
C CYS A 197 19.47 -17.49 6.68
N LEU A 198 20.70 -17.57 7.17
CA LEU A 198 21.93 -17.20 6.42
C LEU A 198 22.26 -18.12 5.23
N LEU A 199 21.58 -19.26 5.07
CA LEU A 199 21.88 -20.22 4.01
C LEU A 199 21.24 -19.80 2.68
N VAL A 200 21.98 -20.06 1.59
CA VAL A 200 21.56 -19.83 0.19
C VAL A 200 20.22 -20.55 -0.08
N PRO A 201 19.31 -19.98 -0.90
CA PRO A 201 17.96 -20.52 -1.11
C PRO A 201 17.78 -22.04 -1.28
N PRO A 202 18.63 -22.81 -2.02
CA PRO A 202 18.47 -24.26 -2.11
C PRO A 202 18.71 -24.98 -0.77
N LEU A 203 19.52 -24.42 0.14
CA LEU A 203 19.87 -25.05 1.42
C LEU A 203 19.02 -24.54 2.59
N ILE A 204 18.10 -23.59 2.37
CA ILE A 204 17.24 -23.02 3.42
C ILE A 204 16.33 -24.07 4.07
N ILE A 205 15.98 -25.11 3.32
CA ILE A 205 15.14 -26.23 3.76
C ILE A 205 15.77 -26.93 4.97
N ILE A 206 17.10 -27.10 4.98
CA ILE A 206 17.84 -27.73 6.08
C ILE A 206 17.67 -26.94 7.37
N ASN A 207 17.74 -25.60 7.30
CA ASN A 207 17.58 -24.77 8.49
C ASN A 207 16.12 -24.75 8.99
N HIS A 208 15.15 -24.80 8.08
CA HIS A 208 13.75 -24.96 8.45
C HIS A 208 13.47 -26.31 9.12
N ILE A 209 14.06 -27.40 8.61
CA ILE A 209 13.98 -28.73 9.24
C ILE A 209 14.63 -28.70 10.63
N LYS A 210 15.82 -28.11 10.77
CA LYS A 210 16.51 -27.95 12.05
C LYS A 210 15.64 -27.17 13.05
N ARG A 211 15.07 -26.03 12.63
CA ARG A 211 14.22 -25.19 13.48
C ARG A 211 12.93 -25.91 13.86
N ALA A 212 12.30 -26.66 12.94
CA ALA A 212 11.13 -27.47 13.24
C ALA A 212 11.45 -28.60 14.23
N PHE A 213 12.59 -29.26 14.06
CA PHE A 213 13.07 -30.31 14.95
C PHE A 213 13.32 -29.78 16.37
N PHE A 214 14.08 -28.68 16.51
CA PHE A 214 14.30 -28.05 17.81
C PHE A 214 13.00 -27.52 18.40
N TYR A 215 12.09 -26.95 17.60
CA TYR A 215 10.79 -26.50 18.10
C TYR A 215 9.97 -27.66 18.70
N ILE A 216 9.97 -28.83 18.06
CA ILE A 216 9.31 -30.04 18.58
C ILE A 216 9.98 -30.49 19.89
N LEU A 217 11.31 -30.48 19.98
CA LEU A 217 12.05 -30.85 21.18
C LEU A 217 11.86 -29.85 22.35
N TYR A 218 11.90 -28.55 22.09
CA TYR A 218 11.70 -27.50 23.10
C TYR A 218 10.24 -27.31 23.49
N LYS A 219 9.27 -27.78 22.67
CA LYS A 219 7.88 -27.87 23.11
C LYS A 219 7.68 -28.99 24.17
N CYS A 220 8.58 -29.99 24.21
CA CYS A 220 8.60 -31.02 25.24
C CYS A 220 9.37 -30.60 26.51
N CYS A 221 10.28 -29.63 26.44
CA CYS A 221 10.97 -29.06 27.59
C CYS A 221 10.69 -27.57 27.64
N ASP A 222 9.75 -27.13 28.50
CA ASP A 222 9.22 -25.77 28.70
C ASP A 222 10.29 -24.69 28.97
N SER A 223 11.17 -24.49 28.00
CA SER A 223 12.28 -23.56 28.03
C SER A 223 11.93 -22.41 27.12
N LYS A 224 11.44 -21.33 27.73
CA LYS A 224 11.19 -20.05 27.05
C LYS A 224 12.48 -19.59 26.39
N THR A 225 12.59 -19.81 25.09
CA THR A 225 13.70 -19.27 24.30
C THR A 225 13.52 -17.76 24.22
N ASN A 226 14.31 -17.01 24.99
CA ASN A 226 14.42 -15.57 24.83
C ASN A 226 14.99 -15.29 23.43
N GLN A 227 14.12 -14.91 22.48
CA GLN A 227 14.58 -14.33 21.22
C GLN A 227 15.22 -12.98 21.55
N VAL A 228 16.55 -12.96 21.59
CA VAL A 228 17.31 -11.73 21.77
C VAL A 228 17.18 -10.94 20.46
N ASN A 229 16.33 -9.90 20.47
CA ASN A 229 16.23 -8.96 19.35
C ASN A 229 17.55 -8.21 19.20
N VAL A 230 18.34 -8.54 18.18
CA VAL A 230 19.65 -7.90 17.95
C VAL A 230 19.53 -6.41 17.63
N PHE A 231 18.37 -5.96 17.14
CA PHE A 231 18.08 -4.53 16.95
C PHE A 231 17.79 -3.78 18.25
N ARG A 232 17.67 -4.47 19.40
CA ARG A 232 17.43 -3.86 20.70
C ARG A 232 18.59 -4.16 21.64
N ILE A 233 19.31 -3.12 22.03
CA ILE A 233 20.36 -3.21 23.05
C ILE A 233 19.78 -2.69 24.38
N GLU A 234 19.77 -3.53 25.41
CA GLU A 234 19.40 -3.11 26.75
C GLU A 234 20.58 -2.46 27.47
N ILE A 235 20.60 -1.13 27.52
CA ILE A 235 21.61 -0.37 28.26
C ILE A 235 21.13 -0.20 29.71
N LYS A 236 21.90 -0.68 30.69
CA LYS A 236 21.56 -0.67 32.12
C LYS A 236 22.49 0.23 32.94
N GLY A 237 22.00 0.73 34.08
CA GLY A 237 22.81 1.43 35.09
C GLY A 237 23.29 2.83 34.69
N LYS A 238 24.60 3.09 34.85
CA LYS A 238 25.23 4.42 34.72
C LYS A 238 25.25 4.92 33.28
N GLU A 239 25.39 4.03 32.30
CA GLU A 239 25.44 4.39 30.88
C GLU A 239 24.10 4.92 30.38
N LYS A 240 22.99 4.31 30.79
CA LYS A 240 21.64 4.81 30.48
C LYS A 240 21.43 6.24 31.00
N LYS A 241 21.89 6.53 32.22
CA LYS A 241 21.82 7.88 32.81
C LYS A 241 22.66 8.89 32.02
N ARG A 242 23.85 8.50 31.56
CA ARG A 242 24.70 9.36 30.72
C ARG A 242 24.07 9.61 29.35
N LEU A 243 23.46 8.59 28.74
CA LEU A 243 22.76 8.71 27.47
C LEU A 243 21.54 9.65 27.57
N ASP A 244 20.73 9.50 28.62
CA ASP A 244 19.58 10.38 28.88
C ASP A 244 19.99 11.84 29.10
N LEU A 245 21.10 12.08 29.83
CA LEU A 245 21.63 13.42 30.02
C LEU A 245 22.14 14.03 28.69
N LEU A 246 22.79 13.22 27.86
CA LEU A 246 23.27 13.63 26.54
C LEU A 246 22.12 13.94 25.59
N GLU A 247 21.07 13.11 25.59
CA GLU A 247 19.86 13.35 24.80
C GLU A 247 19.17 14.65 25.22
N LYS A 248 19.02 14.88 26.53
CA LYS A 248 18.44 16.12 27.06
C LYS A 248 19.24 17.36 26.64
N ASP A 249 20.57 17.30 26.71
CA ASP A 249 21.43 18.42 26.31
C ASP A 249 21.37 18.67 24.79
N ALA A 250 21.38 17.60 23.98
CA ALA A 250 21.23 17.70 22.53
C ALA A 250 19.87 18.28 22.13
N VAL A 251 18.77 17.83 22.75
CA VAL A 251 17.42 18.35 22.52
C VAL A 251 17.32 19.82 22.92
N LYS A 252 17.90 20.20 24.08
CA LYS A 252 17.94 21.59 24.53
C LYS A 252 18.71 22.48 23.56
N SER A 253 19.86 22.01 23.07
CA SER A 253 20.68 22.73 22.08
C SER A 253 19.94 22.90 20.75
N TYR A 254 19.27 21.85 20.27
CA TYR A 254 18.43 21.91 19.07
C TYR A 254 17.25 22.89 19.25
N LEU A 255 16.54 22.82 20.37
CA LEU A 255 15.40 23.69 20.65
C LEU A 255 15.83 25.15 20.68
N ASN A 256 16.92 25.46 21.40
CA ASN A 256 17.49 26.81 21.44
C ASN A 256 17.89 27.31 20.04
N SER A 257 18.49 26.46 19.23
CA SER A 257 18.86 26.79 17.85
C SER A 257 17.63 27.06 16.97
N SER A 258 16.58 26.24 17.11
CA SER A 258 15.32 26.42 16.37
C SER A 258 14.59 27.71 16.75
N ILE A 259 14.58 28.07 18.04
CA ILE A 259 14.01 29.33 18.54
C ILE A 259 14.81 30.53 17.99
N ARG A 260 16.15 30.44 17.99
CA ARG A 260 17.01 31.48 17.40
C ARG A 260 16.71 31.69 15.92
N LEU A 261 16.62 30.61 15.14
CA LEU A 261 16.30 30.67 13.70
C LEU A 261 14.90 31.26 13.45
N ARG A 262 13.90 30.88 14.26
CA ARG A 262 12.55 31.47 14.18
C ARG A 262 12.57 32.97 14.48
N ARG A 263 13.29 33.40 15.52
CA ARG A 263 13.47 34.83 15.83
C ARG A 263 14.19 35.58 14.72
N SER A 264 15.23 35.00 14.12
CA SER A 264 15.93 35.61 12.97
C SER A 264 15.01 35.74 11.76
N ARG A 265 14.21 34.71 11.45
CA ARG A 265 13.24 34.75 10.35
C ARG A 265 12.13 35.78 10.60
N ALA A 266 11.62 35.87 11.84
CA ALA A 266 10.66 36.89 12.23
C ALA A 266 11.22 38.30 12.03
N LYS A 267 12.48 38.54 12.43
CA LYS A 267 13.17 39.82 12.19
C LYS A 267 13.39 40.16 10.71
N THR A 268 13.62 39.16 9.86
CA THR A 268 13.76 39.38 8.40
C THR A 268 12.42 39.69 7.73
N ILE A 269 11.34 39.04 8.16
CA ILE A 269 9.98 39.32 7.68
C ILE A 269 9.53 40.70 8.16
N SER A 270 9.96 41.09 9.35
CA SER A 270 9.55 42.34 9.97
C SER A 270 10.32 43.57 9.46
N SER A 271 11.55 43.38 8.98
CA SER A 271 12.29 44.42 8.26
C SER A 271 11.70 44.79 6.89
N ASP A 272 10.79 43.98 6.34
CA ASP A 272 10.15 44.21 5.03
C ASP A 272 8.80 44.97 5.11
N ASP A 273 8.19 45.09 6.30
CA ASP A 273 7.01 45.94 6.55
C ASP A 273 6.87 46.29 8.04
N GLY A 274 7.41 47.46 8.42
CA GLY A 274 7.49 47.91 9.81
C GLY A 274 6.15 48.17 10.51
N SER A 275 5.02 48.15 9.78
CA SER A 275 3.68 48.28 10.38
C SER A 275 3.07 46.93 10.82
N LEU A 276 3.61 45.81 10.32
CA LEU A 276 3.08 44.48 10.60
C LEU A 276 3.78 43.83 11.80
N GLU A 277 5.02 44.24 12.14
CA GLU A 277 5.81 43.65 13.23
C GLU A 277 5.11 43.73 14.59
N ASP A 278 4.55 44.89 14.94
CA ASP A 278 3.87 45.08 16.23
C ASP A 278 2.56 44.28 16.30
N ARG A 279 1.85 44.13 15.17
CA ARG A 279 0.65 43.28 15.08
C ARG A 279 0.99 41.80 15.20
N TYR A 280 2.00 41.32 14.48
CA TYR A 280 2.41 39.91 14.57
C TYR A 280 3.02 39.54 15.92
N LYS A 281 3.74 40.47 16.57
CA LYS A 281 4.31 40.24 17.89
C LYS A 281 3.22 40.22 18.96
N HIS A 282 2.23 41.10 18.85
CA HIS A 282 1.04 41.08 19.69
C HIS A 282 0.20 39.81 19.48
N ASP A 283 -0.05 39.40 18.24
CA ASP A 283 -0.79 38.15 17.93
C ASP A 283 -0.01 36.89 18.35
N ALA A 284 1.32 36.89 18.21
CA ALA A 284 2.16 35.80 18.68
C ALA A 284 2.19 35.71 20.21
N GLU A 285 2.21 36.84 20.92
CA GLU A 285 2.08 36.88 22.38
C GLU A 285 0.68 36.43 22.83
N LEU A 286 -0.37 36.84 22.11
CA LEU A 286 -1.76 36.48 22.42
C LEU A 286 -2.02 34.98 22.20
N SER A 287 -1.49 34.40 21.12
CA SER A 287 -1.58 32.95 20.85
C SER A 287 -0.73 32.11 21.81
N LEU A 288 0.44 32.60 22.23
CA LEU A 288 1.22 31.98 23.31
C LEU A 288 0.49 32.04 24.65
N GLN A 289 -0.16 33.16 24.95
CA GLN A 289 -0.90 33.35 26.19
C GLN A 289 -2.16 32.48 26.22
N GLU A 290 -2.87 32.35 25.10
CA GLU A 290 -4.00 31.42 24.95
C GLU A 290 -3.56 29.96 25.12
N GLN A 291 -2.45 29.54 24.50
CA GLN A 291 -1.94 28.19 24.69
C GLN A 291 -1.47 27.92 26.12
N VAL A 292 -0.84 28.90 26.78
CA VAL A 292 -0.47 28.79 28.19
C VAL A 292 -1.71 28.68 29.07
N GLU A 293 -2.76 29.46 28.80
CA GLU A 293 -4.01 29.44 29.56
C GLU A 293 -4.73 28.09 29.44
N VAL A 294 -4.83 27.54 28.22
CA VAL A 294 -5.38 26.19 27.98
C VAL A 294 -4.57 25.12 28.71
N VAL A 295 -3.24 25.16 28.61
CA VAL A 295 -2.38 24.19 29.33
C VAL A 295 -2.52 24.33 30.84
N THR A 296 -2.66 25.55 31.37
CA THR A 296 -2.90 25.75 32.81
C THR A 296 -4.28 25.26 33.26
N ALA A 297 -5.30 25.38 32.42
CA ALA A 297 -6.64 24.84 32.67
C ALA A 297 -6.62 23.31 32.71
N ASP A 298 -5.97 22.67 31.75
CA ASP A 298 -5.80 21.21 31.70
C ASP A 298 -5.01 20.70 32.91
N VAL A 299 -3.94 21.39 33.31
CA VAL A 299 -3.18 21.06 34.53
C VAL A 299 -4.05 21.20 35.78
N GLY A 300 -4.90 22.22 35.85
CA GLY A 300 -5.88 22.39 36.93
C GLY A 300 -6.91 21.27 36.99
N GLN A 301 -7.41 20.83 35.83
CA GLN A 301 -8.33 19.70 35.74
C GLN A 301 -7.64 18.41 36.24
N ILE A 302 -6.42 18.12 35.77
CA ILE A 302 -5.63 16.96 36.22
C ILE A 302 -5.41 17.01 37.74
N GLN A 303 -5.12 18.17 38.33
CA GLN A 303 -5.00 18.31 39.78
C GLN A 303 -6.30 17.99 40.53
N ASN A 304 -7.45 18.36 39.98
CA ASN A 304 -8.75 18.04 40.58
C ASN A 304 -9.05 16.52 40.52
N HIS A 305 -8.80 15.88 39.37
CA HIS A 305 -8.92 14.43 39.23
C HIS A 305 -7.97 13.68 40.20
N LEU A 306 -6.74 14.17 40.39
CA LEU A 306 -5.80 13.62 41.37
C LEU A 306 -6.31 13.75 42.81
N LYS A 307 -6.94 14.86 43.17
CA LYS A 307 -7.57 15.03 44.50
C LYS A 307 -8.73 14.06 44.69
N GLU A 308 -9.58 13.88 43.68
CA GLU A 308 -10.71 12.95 43.72
C GLU A 308 -10.24 11.49 43.87
N ILE A 309 -9.26 11.07 43.08
CA ILE A 309 -8.64 9.74 43.22
C ILE A 309 -8.03 9.56 44.62
N THR A 310 -7.35 10.58 45.13
CA THR A 310 -6.76 10.53 46.48
C THR A 310 -7.84 10.39 47.55
N GLN A 311 -8.97 11.07 47.41
CA GLN A 311 -10.11 10.96 48.32
C GLN A 311 -10.75 9.56 48.25
N ASN A 312 -10.98 9.05 47.04
CA ASN A 312 -11.49 7.69 46.84
C ASN A 312 -10.56 6.63 47.45
N ILE A 313 -9.24 6.79 47.34
CA ILE A 313 -8.28 5.89 47.99
C ILE A 313 -8.36 5.97 49.53
N LYS A 314 -8.55 7.16 50.10
CA LYS A 314 -8.77 7.33 51.54
C LYS A 314 -10.06 6.65 51.99
N ASP A 315 -11.13 6.81 51.22
CA ASP A 315 -12.42 6.19 51.51
C ASP A 315 -12.33 4.66 51.42
N ILE A 316 -11.67 4.12 50.38
CA ILE A 316 -11.40 2.68 50.26
C ILE A 316 -10.58 2.16 51.44
N LYS A 317 -9.55 2.90 51.90
CA LYS A 317 -8.80 2.55 53.11
C LYS A 317 -9.70 2.54 54.35
N ALA A 318 -10.59 3.53 54.50
CA ALA A 318 -11.54 3.60 55.61
C ALA A 318 -12.58 2.46 55.57
N TYR A 319 -13.07 2.08 54.39
CA TYR A 319 -13.94 0.92 54.21
C TYR A 319 -13.22 -0.37 54.56
N LYS A 320 -11.97 -0.55 54.11
CA LYS A 320 -11.13 -1.70 54.47
C LYS A 320 -10.96 -1.79 55.98
N GLN A 321 -10.73 -0.66 56.67
CA GLN A 321 -10.56 -0.63 58.12
C GLN A 321 -11.86 -0.89 58.88
N LYS A 322 -13.02 -0.45 58.35
CA LYS A 322 -14.34 -0.82 58.89
C LYS A 322 -14.66 -2.30 58.71
N ILE A 323 -14.33 -2.90 57.57
CA ILE A 323 -14.51 -4.35 57.33
C ILE A 323 -13.62 -5.14 58.30
N LEU A 324 -12.38 -4.72 58.50
CA LEU A 324 -11.45 -5.35 59.44
C LEU A 324 -11.90 -5.24 60.91
N LEU A 325 -12.71 -4.23 61.25
CA LEU A 325 -13.35 -4.09 62.57
C LEU A 325 -14.65 -4.90 62.71
N VAL A 326 -15.32 -5.23 61.61
CA VAL A 326 -16.54 -6.06 61.58
C VAL A 326 -16.21 -7.56 61.59
N GLU A 327 -15.04 -7.96 61.07
CA GLU A 327 -14.57 -9.35 61.05
C GLU A 327 -13.80 -9.82 62.30
N LEU A 328 -13.80 -9.05 63.40
CA LEU A 328 -13.29 -9.53 64.70
C LEU A 328 -14.42 -10.17 65.52
N PRO A 329 -14.54 -11.52 65.57
CA PRO A 329 -15.37 -12.16 66.58
C PRO A 329 -14.77 -11.91 67.96
N ARG A 330 -15.63 -11.56 68.93
CA ARG A 330 -15.29 -11.62 70.35
C ARG A 330 -14.83 -13.04 70.67
N GLY A 331 -13.55 -13.18 70.99
CA GLY A 331 -12.98 -14.36 71.62
C GLY A 331 -12.11 -15.20 70.68
N VAL A 332 -10.79 -15.10 70.83
CA VAL A 332 -9.93 -16.11 71.47
C VAL A 332 -8.47 -15.69 71.26
N GLN A 333 -7.73 -15.63 72.36
CA GLN A 333 -6.30 -15.36 72.43
C GLN A 333 -5.48 -16.44 71.73
N SER A 334 -4.39 -16.06 71.06
CA SER A 334 -3.04 -16.62 71.25
C SER A 334 -2.14 -16.14 70.11
N GLY A 335 -0.93 -15.70 70.47
CA GLY A 335 -0.07 -14.90 69.63
C GLY A 335 0.63 -15.63 68.50
N THR A 336 1.09 -14.83 67.54
CA THR A 336 2.36 -15.05 66.83
C THR A 336 2.84 -13.71 66.28
N HIS A 337 4.04 -13.35 66.73
CA HIS A 337 4.92 -12.28 66.30
C HIS A 337 5.12 -12.26 64.78
N VAL A 338 5.02 -11.10 64.12
CA VAL A 338 5.69 -10.77 62.84
C VAL A 338 5.97 -9.24 62.84
N PRO A 339 7.17 -8.78 62.41
CA PRO A 339 7.79 -7.55 62.92
C PRO A 339 7.44 -6.28 62.14
N ASP A 340 7.67 -5.16 62.82
CA ASP A 340 7.63 -3.80 62.30
C ASP A 340 8.71 -3.56 61.25
N GLU A 341 8.32 -3.28 60.02
CA GLU A 341 9.11 -2.45 59.12
C GLU A 341 8.18 -1.76 58.13
N VAL A 342 8.20 -0.43 58.17
CA VAL A 342 8.04 0.56 57.08
C VAL A 342 7.43 1.84 57.69
N THR A 343 8.23 2.50 58.53
CA THR A 343 8.21 3.94 58.73
C THR A 343 9.36 4.52 57.91
N MET A 344 9.08 4.96 56.69
CA MET A 344 9.88 5.98 55.99
C MET A 344 9.14 6.35 54.72
N PHE A 345 8.36 7.42 54.77
CA PHE A 345 8.11 8.39 53.70
C PHE A 345 7.20 9.47 54.31
N GLU A 346 7.81 10.35 55.10
CA GLU A 346 7.40 11.76 55.21
C GLU A 346 8.17 12.58 54.17
#